data_AF-A0A925AQM0-F1
#
_entry.id   AF-A0A925AQM0-F1
#
_cell.length_a   1.000
_cell.length_b   1.000
_cell.length_c   1.000
_cell.angle_alpha   90.00
_cell.angle_beta   90.00
_cell.angle_gamma   90.00
#
_symmetry.space_group_name_H-M   'P 1'
#
loop_
_entity.id
_entity.type
_entity.pdbx_description
1 polymer ?
#
loop_
_entity_poly.entity_id
_entity_poly.type
_entity_poly.pdbx_seq_one_letter_code
_entity_poly.pdbx_strand_id
1 'polypeptide(L)' 'MGSFSIWHWLIVLVIVVLIFGTKKLRNIGSDLGGAVKEFKEAVNDGKKEQVTDSSGNTFEGEVTQKSEKKV' A
#
# COMPACT_ATOMS: atom_id res chain seq x y z
N MET A 1 23.14 -0.07 31.01
CA MET A 1 23.18 -0.36 29.56
C MET A 1 21.77 -0.18 28.97
N GLY A 2 21.28 1.07 28.88
CA GLY A 2 19.90 1.40 28.45
C GLY A 2 19.86 2.31 27.22
N SER A 3 20.97 2.36 26.48
CA SER A 3 21.21 3.28 25.35
C SER A 3 20.38 2.99 24.10
N PHE A 4 19.64 1.87 24.07
CA PHE A 4 18.73 1.51 22.97
C PHE A 4 17.25 1.55 23.39
N SER A 5 16.92 2.33 24.42
CA SER A 5 15.54 2.55 24.85
C SER A 5 14.72 3.20 23.72
N ILE A 6 13.45 2.81 23.58
CA ILE A 6 12.49 3.40 22.62
C ILE A 6 12.53 4.93 22.60
N TRP A 7 12.82 5.55 23.76
CA TRP A 7 12.97 6.99 23.92
C TRP A 7 14.09 7.62 23.09
N HIS A 8 15.20 6.91 22.87
CA HIS A 8 16.28 7.39 22.01
C HIS A 8 15.82 7.46 20.55
N TRP A 9 15.11 6.44 20.07
CA TRP A 9 14.58 6.41 18.71
C TRP A 9 13.55 7.52 18.46
N LEU A 10 12.71 7.87 19.44
CA LEU A 10 11.83 9.02 19.37
C LEU A 10 12.59 10.34 19.19
N ILE A 11 13.65 10.55 19.98
CA ILE A 11 14.46 11.78 19.90
C ILE A 11 15.18 11.90 18.55
N VAL A 12 15.73 10.79 18.04
CA VAL A 12 16.42 10.75 16.75
C VAL A 12 15.43 11.02 15.62
N LEU A 13 14.24 10.43 15.66
CA LEU A 13 13.21 10.64 14.64
C LEU A 13 12.79 12.11 14.55
N VAL A 14 12.63 12.79 15.69
CA VAL A 14 12.32 14.23 15.73
C VAL A 14 13.42 15.04 15.04
N ILE A 15 14.70 14.76 15.34
CA ILE A 15 15.83 15.46 14.73
C ILE A 15 15.86 15.24 13.21
N VAL A 16 15.64 14.01 12.74
CA VAL A 16 15.60 13.69 11.31
C VAL A 16 14.48 14.47 10.62
N VAL A 17 13.28 14.53 11.21
CA VAL A 17 12.15 15.30 10.68
C VAL A 17 12.47 16.79 10.61
N LEU A 18 13.18 17.34 11.60
CA LEU A 18 13.57 18.76 11.61
C LEU A 18 14.61 19.09 10.53
N ILE A 19 15.59 18.21 10.32
CA ILE A 19 16.63 18.43 9.28
C ILE A 19 16.07 18.28 7.87
N PHE A 20 15.27 17.24 7.62
CA PHE A 20 14.69 17.01 6.30
C PHE A 20 13.48 17.92 6.03
N GLY A 21 12.84 18.42 7.09
CA GLY A 21 11.58 19.15 7.03
C GLY A 21 10.39 18.24 6.73
N THR A 22 9.22 18.56 7.28
CA THR A 22 7.99 17.77 7.09
C THR A 22 7.52 17.71 5.64
N LYS A 23 7.87 18.71 4.82
CA LYS A 23 7.42 18.81 3.42
C LYS A 23 8.09 17.77 2.51
N LYS A 24 9.40 17.52 2.66
CA LYS A 24 10.12 16.46 1.95
C LYS A 24 9.75 15.07 2.46
N LEU A 25 9.65 14.92 3.78
CA LEU A 25 9.23 13.66 4.40
C LEU A 25 7.81 13.26 4.01
N ARG A 26 6.89 14.23 3.87
CA ARG A 26 5.52 13.95 3.41
C ARG A 26 5.45 13.57 1.94
N ASN A 27 6.21 14.21 1.07
CA ASN A 27 6.20 13.88 -0.36
C ASN A 27 6.73 12.46 -0.58
N ILE A 28 7.92 12.16 -0.06
CA ILE A 28 8.54 10.83 -0.16
C ILE A 28 7.77 9.78 0.64
N GLY A 29 7.26 10.16 1.82
CA GLY A 29 6.47 9.28 2.68
C GLY A 29 5.08 8.97 2.13
N SER A 30 4.49 9.84 1.30
CA SER A 30 3.22 9.55 0.63
C SER A 30 3.41 8.54 -0.50
N ASP A 31 4.49 8.67 -1.26
CA ASP A 31 4.81 7.76 -2.37
C ASP A 31 5.19 6.36 -1.84
N LEU A 32 6.09 6.31 -0.86
CA LEU A 32 6.49 5.06 -0.21
C LEU A 32 5.37 4.49 0.68
N GLY A 33 4.63 5.36 1.37
CA GLY A 33 3.53 4.97 2.25
C GLY A 33 2.35 4.40 1.48
N GLY A 34 2.06 4.90 0.27
CA GLY A 34 1.05 4.33 -0.62
C GLY A 34 1.38 2.90 -1.01
N ALA A 35 2.60 2.65 -1.50
CA ALA A 35 3.05 1.31 -1.88
C ALA A 35 3.06 0.33 -0.70
N VAL A 36 3.49 0.76 0.48
CA VAL A 36 3.47 -0.07 1.69
C VAL A 36 2.05 -0.30 2.22
N LYS A 37 1.14 0.67 2.05
CA LYS A 37 -0.27 0.52 2.41
C LYS A 37 -0.95 -0.54 1.56
N GLU A 38 -0.78 -0.49 0.24
CA GLU A 38 -1.30 -1.51 -0.68
C GLU A 38 -0.71 -2.89 -0.38
N PHE A 39 0.59 -2.98 -0.09
CA PHE A 39 1.22 -4.24 0.34
C PHE A 39 0.61 -4.77 1.65
N LYS A 40 0.38 -3.90 2.64
CA LYS A 40 -0.26 -4.28 3.91
C LYS A 40 -1.71 -4.70 3.73
N GLU A 41 -2.45 -4.04 2.85
CA GLU A 41 -3.82 -4.39 2.49
C GLU A 41 -3.85 -5.75 1.80
N ALA A 42 -3.05 -5.98 0.76
CA ALA A 42 -2.95 -7.27 0.06
C ALA A 42 -2.55 -8.43 0.99
N VAL A 43 -1.60 -8.21 1.92
CA VAL A 43 -1.20 -9.24 2.89
C VAL A 43 -2.28 -9.50 3.96
N ASN A 44 -3.10 -8.50 4.31
CA ASN A 44 -4.21 -8.68 5.24
C ASN A 44 -5.46 -9.26 4.56
N ASP A 45 -5.73 -8.91 3.31
CA ASP A 45 -6.84 -9.46 2.51
C ASP A 45 -6.55 -10.90 2.12
N GLY A 46 -5.30 -11.25 1.77
CA GLY A 46 -4.89 -12.65 1.62
C GLY A 46 -4.98 -13.48 2.92
N LYS A 47 -5.04 -12.83 4.10
CA LYS A 47 -5.38 -13.49 5.37
C LYS A 47 -6.89 -13.59 5.62
N LYS A 48 -7.71 -12.71 5.04
CA LYS A 48 -9.18 -12.72 5.14
C LYS A 48 -9.85 -13.61 4.07
N GLU A 49 -9.22 -13.79 2.91
CA GLU A 49 -9.74 -14.63 1.83
C GLU A 49 -9.73 -16.13 2.17
N GLN A 50 -8.99 -16.57 3.19
CA GLN A 50 -9.12 -17.94 3.71
C GLN A 50 -10.43 -18.21 4.49
N VAL A 51 -11.33 -17.22 4.66
CA VAL A 51 -12.61 -17.41 5.37
C VAL A 51 -13.84 -17.14 4.50
N THR A 52 -13.69 -16.72 3.23
CA THR A 52 -14.88 -16.38 2.42
C THR A 52 -14.72 -16.67 0.92
N ASP A 53 -14.35 -17.91 0.58
CA ASP A 53 -14.58 -18.44 -0.77
C ASP A 53 -16.06 -18.88 -0.91
N SER A 54 -16.95 -17.89 -1.05
CA SER A 54 -18.27 -17.99 -1.70
C SER A 54 -19.04 -16.68 -1.56
N SER A 55 -18.84 -15.75 -2.50
CA SER A 55 -19.92 -15.00 -3.17
C SER A 55 -19.36 -13.86 -4.03
N GLY A 56 -19.45 -14.07 -5.34
CA GLY A 56 -19.89 -13.06 -6.31
C GLY A 56 -19.07 -11.79 -6.49
N ASN A 57 -18.34 -11.72 -7.60
CA ASN A 57 -18.62 -10.71 -8.64
C ASN A 57 -17.97 -11.11 -9.96
N THR A 58 -18.80 -11.69 -10.83
CA THR A 58 -18.66 -11.72 -12.28
C THR A 58 -18.36 -10.30 -12.80
N PHE A 59 -17.16 -10.09 -13.33
CA PHE A 59 -16.86 -8.99 -14.26
C PHE A 59 -16.86 -9.58 -15.67
N GLU A 60 -18.07 -9.63 -16.23
CA GLU A 60 -18.32 -9.85 -17.65
C GLU A 60 -18.32 -8.46 -18.29
N GLY A 61 -17.24 -8.15 -19.00
CA GLY A 61 -16.99 -6.84 -19.61
C GLY A 61 -16.20 -7.00 -20.91
N GLU A 62 -16.95 -7.32 -21.96
CA GLU A 62 -16.70 -6.88 -23.34
C GLU A 62 -15.38 -7.30 -24.02
N VAL A 63 -15.38 -8.51 -24.60
CA VAL A 63 -14.60 -8.80 -25.82
C VAL A 63 -15.57 -8.76 -26.99
N THR A 64 -15.86 -7.58 -27.53
CA THR A 64 -16.44 -7.47 -28.87
C THR A 64 -15.32 -7.33 -29.90
N GLN A 65 -14.82 -8.50 -30.29
CA GLN A 65 -14.09 -8.71 -31.54
C GLN A 65 -14.90 -8.11 -32.70
N LYS A 66 -14.42 -7.00 -33.26
CA LYS A 66 -14.81 -6.60 -34.61
C LYS A 66 -13.96 -7.39 -35.61
N SER A 67 -14.36 -8.65 -35.82
CA SER A 67 -13.96 -9.46 -36.97
C SER A 67 -14.84 -9.12 -38.16
N GLU A 68 -14.15 -8.69 -39.20
CA GLU A 68 -14.44 -8.75 -40.64
C GLU A 68 -15.38 -9.89 -41.12
N LYS A 69 -16.03 -9.61 -42.27
CA LYS A 69 -16.86 -10.47 -43.16
C LYS A 69 -18.34 -10.54 -42.77
N LYS A 70 -19.31 -10.18 -43.62
CA LYS A 70 -19.59 -10.88 -44.88
C LYS A 70 -20.71 -10.15 -45.65
N VAL A 71 -20.40 -9.82 -46.92
CA VAL A 71 -21.22 -9.98 -48.14
C VAL A 71 -22.51 -9.17 -48.26
#